data_AF-A0A0K1EGK1-F1
#
_entry.id   AF-A0A0K1EGK1-F1
#
_cell.length_a   1.000
_cell.length_b   1.000
_cell.length_c   1.000
_cell.angle_alpha   90.00
_cell.angle_beta   90.00
_cell.angle_gamma   90.00
#
_symmetry.space_group_name_H-M   'P 1'
#
loop_
_entity.id
_entity.type
_entity.pdbx_description
1 polymer ?
#
loop_
_entity_poly.entity_id
_entity_poly.type
_entity_poly.pdbx_seq_one_letter_code
_entity_poly.pdbx_strand_id
1 'polypeptide(L)'
;MSANFYNNWGMVTGVDVHFFIIPAKPPILPWPLVFGAPFEWVPSFHSKRTESITSMDALMIQGGFDLYLVIHVPLGPPPGAIAPVATMAKILALSGSKAQLAVQSVTGEGGKLACCIVGMLSKNVECNDPIDMLTGNVLQLNTVQTQPTAGDYASALASYAVDAALGWGIGKGIERGLSKFKVQDAVVEWFTDVIIKHVWRRTPDVVGERVDLPSWVGDKVQKWIDGEK
;
A
#
# COMPACT_ATOMS: atom_id res chain seq x y z
N MET A 1 -24.22 -1.99 11.07
CA MET A 1 -23.03 -2.52 11.76
C MET A 1 -22.10 -1.34 11.96
N SER A 2 -21.69 -1.03 13.20
CA SER A 2 -20.80 0.10 13.46
C SER A 2 -19.34 -0.31 13.23
N ALA A 3 -18.50 0.68 12.93
CA ALA A 3 -17.06 0.54 12.74
C ALA A 3 -16.32 1.71 13.40
N ASN A 4 -15.13 1.47 13.92
CA ASN A 4 -14.30 2.48 14.57
C ASN A 4 -13.55 3.30 13.51
N PHE A 5 -13.48 4.61 13.70
CA PHE A 5 -12.54 5.42 12.93
C PHE A 5 -11.10 5.13 13.34
N TYR A 6 -10.17 5.32 12.40
CA TYR A 6 -8.75 5.20 12.67
C TYR A 6 -8.25 6.42 13.44
N ASN A 7 -7.35 6.16 14.41
CA ASN A 7 -6.56 7.18 15.09
C ASN A 7 -5.14 6.61 15.33
N ASN A 8 -4.23 7.43 15.82
CA ASN A 8 -2.84 7.03 16.04
C ASN A 8 -2.60 5.79 16.93
N TRP A 9 -3.56 5.39 17.78
CA TRP A 9 -3.41 4.22 18.65
C TRP A 9 -3.65 2.89 17.92
N GLY A 10 -4.06 2.93 16.65
CA GLY A 10 -4.23 1.74 15.84
C GLY A 10 -2.93 0.98 15.60
N MET A 11 -3.07 -0.29 15.26
CA MET A 11 -1.97 -1.13 14.80
C MET A 11 -2.40 -1.95 13.59
N VAL A 12 -1.45 -2.25 12.72
CA VAL A 12 -1.61 -3.21 11.63
C VAL A 12 -0.61 -4.35 11.79
N THR A 13 -1.06 -5.57 11.51
CA THR A 13 -0.23 -6.77 11.47
C THR A 13 -0.68 -7.69 10.36
N GLY A 14 0.20 -8.50 9.81
CA GLY A 14 -0.22 -9.42 8.75
C GLY A 14 0.86 -10.39 8.32
N VAL A 15 0.53 -11.09 7.24
CA VAL A 15 1.44 -11.98 6.53
C VAL A 15 1.35 -11.62 5.06
N ASP A 16 2.48 -11.21 4.49
CA ASP A 16 2.64 -10.92 3.07
C ASP A 16 3.48 -12.00 2.40
N VAL A 17 3.28 -12.18 1.10
CA VAL A 17 4.07 -13.12 0.30
C VAL A 17 5.00 -12.32 -0.58
N HIS A 18 6.30 -12.61 -0.49
CA HIS A 18 7.32 -11.99 -1.32
C HIS A 18 8.14 -13.00 -2.08
N PHE A 19 8.61 -12.56 -3.23
CA PHE A 19 9.32 -13.37 -4.20
C PHE A 19 10.84 -13.33 -4.00
N PHE A 20 11.45 -14.48 -3.71
CA PHE A 20 12.91 -14.62 -3.58
C PHE A 20 13.55 -15.20 -4.85
N ILE A 21 14.75 -14.71 -5.17
CA ILE A 21 15.55 -15.19 -6.30
C ILE A 21 16.51 -16.30 -5.84
N ILE A 22 16.47 -17.45 -6.53
CA ILE A 22 17.29 -18.65 -6.28
C ILE A 22 18.20 -18.90 -7.50
N PRO A 23 19.50 -19.26 -7.35
CA PRO A 23 20.48 -19.32 -8.46
C PRO A 23 20.33 -20.52 -9.36
N ALA A 24 19.91 -21.66 -8.80
CA ALA A 24 20.13 -22.96 -9.42
C ALA A 24 19.22 -23.22 -10.64
N LYS A 25 18.18 -22.40 -10.80
CA LYS A 25 17.24 -22.26 -11.93
C LYS A 25 16.19 -21.24 -11.46
N PRO A 26 15.40 -20.59 -12.33
CA PRO A 26 14.32 -19.72 -11.89
C PRO A 26 13.17 -20.61 -11.37
N PRO A 27 13.05 -20.80 -10.05
CA PRO A 27 11.76 -20.49 -9.50
C PRO A 27 11.91 -19.29 -8.60
N ILE A 28 11.13 -18.26 -8.91
CA ILE A 28 10.73 -17.27 -7.95
C ILE A 28 10.04 -18.04 -6.81
N LEU A 29 10.63 -18.03 -5.62
CA LEU A 29 10.05 -18.72 -4.47
C LEU A 29 9.14 -17.74 -3.72
N PRO A 30 7.80 -17.93 -3.71
CA PRO A 30 6.95 -17.23 -2.78
C PRO A 30 7.31 -17.63 -1.36
N TRP A 31 7.59 -16.63 -0.53
CA TRP A 31 7.90 -16.84 0.88
C TRP A 31 7.04 -15.93 1.75
N PRO A 32 6.43 -16.45 2.83
CA PRO A 32 5.63 -15.63 3.73
C PRO A 32 6.52 -14.84 4.69
N LEU A 33 6.22 -13.56 4.85
CA LEU A 33 6.83 -12.65 5.81
C LEU A 33 5.74 -12.11 6.73
N VAL A 34 5.96 -12.17 8.04
CA VAL A 34 5.12 -11.48 9.01
C VAL A 34 5.55 -10.03 9.12
N PHE A 35 4.59 -9.15 9.36
CA PHE A 35 4.88 -7.74 9.62
C PHE A 35 3.97 -7.19 10.70
N GLY A 36 4.37 -6.06 11.27
CA GLY A 36 3.53 -5.28 12.16
C GLY A 36 4.07 -3.87 12.37
N ALA A 37 3.17 -2.90 12.46
CA ALA A 37 3.51 -1.51 12.77
C ALA A 37 2.35 -0.82 13.51
N PRO A 38 2.65 0.01 14.53
CA PRO A 38 1.66 0.94 15.09
C PRO A 38 1.38 2.07 14.09
N PHE A 39 0.23 2.73 14.19
CA PHE A 39 -0.09 3.88 13.32
C PHE A 39 0.78 5.11 13.61
N GLU A 40 1.37 5.21 14.80
CA GLU A 40 2.40 6.21 15.13
C GLU A 40 3.79 5.92 14.55
N TRP A 41 3.94 4.89 13.70
CA TRP A 41 5.21 4.54 13.06
C TRP A 41 5.91 5.76 12.45
N VAL A 42 7.21 5.90 12.72
CA VAL A 42 8.00 7.08 12.32
C VAL A 42 7.94 7.34 10.82
N PRO A 43 8.21 6.36 9.94
CA PRO A 43 8.04 6.52 8.51
C PRO A 43 6.58 6.26 8.10
N SER A 44 5.65 7.05 8.65
CA SER A 44 4.24 7.08 8.20
C SER A 44 3.94 8.36 7.45
N PHE A 45 2.82 8.39 6.72
CA PHE A 45 2.38 9.58 6.01
C PHE A 45 1.66 10.55 6.95
N HIS A 46 2.45 11.34 7.69
CA HIS A 46 1.96 12.29 8.70
C HIS A 46 0.93 13.29 8.18
N SER A 47 0.96 13.66 6.89
CA SER A 47 0.00 14.58 6.27
C SER A 47 -1.43 14.05 6.15
N LYS A 48 -1.65 12.75 6.37
CA LYS A 48 -2.98 12.13 6.44
C LYS A 48 -3.47 11.99 7.89
N ARG A 49 -2.84 12.67 8.84
CA ARG A 49 -3.34 12.84 10.20
C ARG A 49 -4.02 14.19 10.30
N THR A 50 -5.11 14.26 11.06
CA THR A 50 -5.81 15.52 11.31
C THR A 50 -5.26 16.16 12.57
N GLU A 51 -4.68 17.34 12.48
CA GLU A 51 -4.14 18.08 13.62
C GLU A 51 -5.25 18.73 14.47
N SER A 52 -6.39 19.03 13.86
CA SER A 52 -7.53 19.72 14.46
C SER A 52 -8.53 18.82 15.18
N ILE A 53 -8.46 17.50 14.99
CA ILE A 53 -9.43 16.54 15.55
C ILE A 53 -8.68 15.36 16.16
N THR A 54 -8.99 15.08 17.43
CA THR A 54 -8.49 13.91 18.14
C THR A 54 -9.63 13.02 18.63
N SER A 55 -9.32 11.74 18.86
CA SER A 55 -10.14 10.83 19.64
C SER A 55 -9.24 10.08 20.62
N MET A 56 -9.67 9.95 21.88
CA MET A 56 -8.82 9.35 22.93
C MET A 56 -7.42 9.99 22.98
N ASP A 57 -7.37 11.33 22.86
CA ASP A 57 -6.13 12.11 22.81
C ASP A 57 -5.16 11.75 21.67
N ALA A 58 -5.66 11.05 20.65
CA ALA A 58 -4.91 10.60 19.48
C ALA A 58 -5.40 11.30 18.21
N LEU A 59 -4.50 11.71 17.33
CA LEU A 59 -4.86 12.31 16.04
C LEU A 59 -5.68 11.32 15.21
N MET A 60 -6.76 11.80 14.59
CA MET A 60 -7.56 10.99 13.66
C MET A 60 -6.81 10.81 12.34
N ILE A 61 -7.12 9.72 11.63
CA ILE A 61 -6.44 9.36 10.38
C ILE A 61 -7.40 9.45 9.20
N GLN A 62 -6.94 10.07 8.12
CA GLN A 62 -7.63 10.20 6.85
C GLN A 62 -7.46 8.95 5.96
N GLY A 63 -8.38 8.76 5.01
CA GLY A 63 -8.29 7.74 3.98
C GLY A 63 -7.03 7.91 3.13
N GLY A 64 -6.44 6.78 2.75
CA GLY A 64 -5.17 6.73 2.03
C GLY A 64 -3.92 6.93 2.91
N PHE A 65 -4.07 7.02 4.23
CA PHE A 65 -2.93 6.97 5.14
C PHE A 65 -2.08 5.72 4.89
N ASP A 66 -0.77 5.92 4.75
CA ASP A 66 0.20 4.90 4.37
C ASP A 66 1.31 4.82 5.42
N LEU A 67 1.63 3.61 5.86
CA LEU A 67 2.83 3.31 6.64
C LEU A 67 3.91 2.85 5.68
N TYR A 68 5.13 3.38 5.78
CA TYR A 68 6.26 2.97 4.96
C TYR A 68 7.29 2.20 5.79
N LEU A 69 8.19 1.51 5.10
CA LEU A 69 9.32 0.82 5.73
C LEU A 69 8.85 -0.08 6.89
N VAL A 70 7.70 -0.74 6.69
CA VAL A 70 7.11 -1.65 7.64
C VAL A 70 8.03 -2.86 7.72
N ILE A 71 8.46 -3.20 8.94
CA ILE A 71 9.43 -4.27 9.12
C ILE A 71 8.76 -5.61 8.77
N HIS A 72 9.31 -6.27 7.76
CA HIS A 72 8.95 -7.61 7.35
C HIS A 72 9.97 -8.61 7.89
N VAL A 73 9.50 -9.66 8.55
CA VAL A 73 10.32 -10.73 9.10
C VAL A 73 9.92 -12.05 8.43
N PRO A 74 10.84 -12.78 7.79
CA PRO A 74 10.51 -14.03 7.14
C PRO A 74 10.15 -15.10 8.17
N LEU A 75 9.12 -15.91 7.87
CA LEU A 75 8.73 -17.07 8.68
C LEU A 75 9.73 -18.22 8.50
N GLY A 76 10.96 -18.01 8.96
CA GLY A 76 12.09 -18.91 8.77
C GLY A 76 12.97 -18.55 7.57
N PRO A 77 14.15 -19.17 7.45
CA PRO A 77 15.09 -18.88 6.38
C PRO A 77 14.54 -19.33 5.02
N PRO A 78 14.51 -18.47 3.99
CA PRO A 78 14.10 -18.87 2.65
C PRO A 78 15.10 -19.89 2.07
N PRO A 79 14.67 -21.11 1.71
CA PRO A 79 15.55 -22.17 1.29
C PRO A 79 16.25 -21.82 -0.04
N GLY A 80 17.58 -21.87 -0.04
CA GLY A 80 18.39 -21.67 -1.25
C GLY A 80 18.52 -20.22 -1.74
N ALA A 81 18.06 -19.22 -0.97
CA ALA A 81 18.24 -17.81 -1.33
C ALA A 81 19.71 -17.37 -1.14
N ILE A 82 20.33 -16.83 -2.19
CA ILE A 82 21.76 -16.42 -2.21
C ILE A 82 21.99 -15.05 -1.59
N ALA A 83 21.00 -14.17 -1.74
CA ALA A 83 21.08 -12.79 -1.32
C ALA A 83 19.84 -12.40 -0.49
N PRO A 84 19.50 -13.15 0.58
CA PRO A 84 18.34 -12.84 1.40
C PRO A 84 18.40 -11.41 1.93
N VAL A 85 19.60 -10.87 2.17
CA VAL A 85 19.79 -9.49 2.63
C VAL A 85 19.39 -8.46 1.58
N ALA A 86 19.80 -8.61 0.31
CA ALA A 86 19.48 -7.64 -0.74
C ALA A 86 17.99 -7.69 -1.09
N THR A 87 17.42 -8.89 -1.21
CA THR A 87 15.97 -9.06 -1.42
C THR A 87 15.17 -8.52 -0.24
N MET A 88 15.61 -8.79 1.00
CA MET A 88 14.96 -8.24 2.19
C MET A 88 15.06 -6.73 2.25
N ALA A 89 16.22 -6.14 1.92
CA ALA A 89 16.39 -4.70 1.86
C ALA A 89 15.46 -4.07 0.82
N LYS A 90 15.26 -4.72 -0.34
CA LYS A 90 14.28 -4.30 -1.36
C LYS A 90 12.84 -4.37 -0.82
N ILE A 91 12.46 -5.49 -0.21
CA ILE A 91 11.13 -5.68 0.39
C ILE A 91 10.86 -4.60 1.43
N LEU A 92 11.78 -4.41 2.38
CA LEU A 92 11.67 -3.38 3.42
C LEU A 92 11.57 -1.98 2.81
N ALA A 93 12.43 -1.65 1.85
CA ALA A 93 12.43 -0.35 1.20
C ALA A 93 11.15 -0.06 0.41
N LEU A 94 10.45 -1.08 -0.08
CA LEU A 94 9.21 -0.97 -0.86
C LEU A 94 7.94 -1.26 -0.06
N SER A 95 8.11 -1.60 1.21
CA SER A 95 7.01 -2.03 2.06
C SER A 95 6.09 -0.88 2.42
N GLY A 96 4.80 -1.18 2.51
CA GLY A 96 3.88 -0.25 3.14
C GLY A 96 2.45 -0.72 3.25
N SER A 97 1.75 -0.14 4.23
CA SER A 97 0.38 -0.49 4.64
C SER A 97 -0.55 0.70 4.45
N LYS A 98 -1.54 0.57 3.56
CA LYS A 98 -2.48 1.65 3.20
C LYS A 98 -3.89 1.43 3.72
N ALA A 99 -4.45 2.43 4.38
CA ALA A 99 -5.85 2.49 4.81
C ALA A 99 -6.78 2.89 3.66
N GLN A 100 -7.34 1.91 2.94
CA GLN A 100 -8.23 2.16 1.78
C GLN A 100 -9.63 2.63 2.18
N LEU A 101 -10.23 2.03 3.22
CA LEU A 101 -11.61 2.31 3.59
C LEU A 101 -11.72 3.61 4.38
N ALA A 102 -12.49 4.55 3.86
CA ALA A 102 -12.77 5.82 4.49
C ALA A 102 -14.22 6.25 4.27
N VAL A 103 -14.80 6.92 5.26
CA VAL A 103 -16.19 7.38 5.22
C VAL A 103 -16.26 8.74 4.55
N GLN A 104 -16.90 8.80 3.38
CA GLN A 104 -16.96 10.01 2.55
C GLN A 104 -17.72 11.15 3.23
N SER A 105 -18.71 10.84 4.08
CA SER A 105 -19.54 11.85 4.74
C SER A 105 -18.91 12.48 5.97
N VAL A 106 -17.75 11.99 6.44
CA VAL A 106 -17.06 12.51 7.63
C VAL A 106 -15.64 12.88 7.25
N THR A 107 -15.35 14.17 7.32
CA THR A 107 -14.03 14.72 6.95
C THR A 107 -13.35 15.35 8.16
N GLY A 108 -12.02 15.28 8.17
CA GLY A 108 -11.17 16.11 9.02
C GLY A 108 -10.17 16.82 8.13
N GLU A 109 -10.10 18.14 8.22
CA GLU A 109 -9.21 18.98 7.38
C GLU A 109 -9.43 18.79 5.88
N GLY A 110 -10.69 18.57 5.49
CA GLY A 110 -11.08 18.35 4.09
C GLY A 110 -10.84 16.94 3.57
N GLY A 111 -10.10 16.08 4.28
CA GLY A 111 -9.92 14.67 3.93
C GLY A 111 -10.95 13.76 4.59
N LYS A 112 -11.49 12.78 3.86
CA LYS A 112 -12.35 11.72 4.41
C LYS A 112 -11.62 10.90 5.48
N LEU A 113 -12.28 10.55 6.59
CA LEU A 113 -11.66 9.81 7.68
C LEU A 113 -11.63 8.30 7.41
N ALA A 114 -10.47 7.66 7.62
CA ALA A 114 -10.29 6.22 7.51
C ALA A 114 -11.04 5.49 8.63
N CYS A 115 -11.60 4.32 8.32
CA CYS A 115 -12.37 3.56 9.29
C CYS A 115 -12.19 2.04 9.14
N CYS A 116 -12.60 1.34 10.18
CA CYS A 116 -12.67 -0.12 10.18
C CYS A 116 -13.75 -0.65 9.24
N ILE A 117 -13.63 -1.91 8.85
CA ILE A 117 -14.70 -2.63 8.16
C ILE A 117 -15.83 -2.94 9.16
N VAL A 118 -15.48 -3.40 10.36
CA VAL A 118 -16.45 -3.79 11.38
C VAL A 118 -15.87 -3.64 12.78
N GLY A 119 -16.60 -2.98 13.67
CA GLY A 119 -16.17 -2.73 15.05
C GLY A 119 -14.75 -2.16 15.06
N MET A 120 -13.84 -2.83 15.74
CA MET A 120 -12.42 -2.45 15.83
C MET A 120 -11.51 -3.11 14.79
N LEU A 121 -12.06 -3.89 13.85
CA LEU A 121 -11.31 -4.74 12.93
C LEU A 121 -11.43 -4.25 11.49
N SER A 122 -10.30 -4.24 10.79
CA SER A 122 -10.25 -3.81 9.39
C SER A 122 -9.20 -4.55 8.58
N LYS A 123 -9.15 -4.18 7.29
CA LYS A 123 -8.10 -4.59 6.36
C LYS A 123 -7.40 -3.38 5.75
N ASN A 124 -6.08 -3.40 5.76
CA ASN A 124 -5.24 -2.49 4.98
C ASN A 124 -4.68 -3.23 3.75
N VAL A 125 -4.30 -2.45 2.74
CA VAL A 125 -3.58 -2.94 1.56
C VAL A 125 -2.09 -2.93 1.84
N GLU A 126 -1.46 -4.07 1.63
CA GLU A 126 -0.06 -4.32 1.96
C GLU A 126 0.75 -4.66 0.72
N CYS A 127 2.07 -4.52 0.84
CA CYS A 127 2.99 -4.93 -0.20
C CYS A 127 3.00 -6.45 -0.34
N ASN A 128 2.51 -6.96 -1.46
CA ASN A 128 2.49 -8.39 -1.74
C ASN A 128 2.89 -8.60 -3.20
N ASP A 129 3.59 -9.69 -3.50
CA ASP A 129 4.04 -9.98 -4.85
C ASP A 129 3.10 -10.99 -5.52
N PRO A 130 2.66 -10.76 -6.78
CA PRO A 130 3.04 -9.66 -7.68
C PRO A 130 2.16 -8.40 -7.58
N ILE A 131 1.12 -8.42 -6.74
CA ILE A 131 0.18 -7.31 -6.57
C ILE A 131 -0.05 -7.07 -5.09
N ASP A 132 -0.14 -5.81 -4.68
CA ASP A 132 -0.48 -5.44 -3.31
C ASP A 132 -1.86 -6.02 -2.94
N MET A 133 -2.03 -6.53 -1.71
CA MET A 133 -3.24 -7.28 -1.29
C MET A 133 -3.81 -6.80 0.05
N LEU A 134 -5.09 -7.08 0.31
CA LEU A 134 -5.77 -6.80 1.59
C LEU A 134 -5.40 -7.79 2.72
N THR A 135 -4.10 -7.95 2.98
CA THR A 135 -3.54 -8.89 3.97
C THR A 135 -3.35 -8.29 5.36
N GLY A 136 -3.28 -6.97 5.48
CA GLY A 136 -3.05 -6.28 6.74
C GLY A 136 -4.26 -6.29 7.64
N ASN A 137 -4.15 -6.93 8.79
CA ASN A 137 -5.17 -6.95 9.84
C ASN A 137 -4.96 -5.73 10.73
N VAL A 138 -5.95 -4.84 10.75
CA VAL A 138 -5.93 -3.66 11.62
C VAL A 138 -6.75 -3.93 12.87
N LEU A 139 -6.19 -3.53 14.01
CA LEU A 139 -6.91 -3.39 15.26
C LEU A 139 -6.91 -1.92 15.66
N GLN A 140 -8.11 -1.32 15.76
CA GLN A 140 -8.30 0.08 16.09
C GLN A 140 -9.21 0.22 17.30
N LEU A 141 -8.60 0.43 18.47
CA LEU A 141 -9.31 0.73 19.69
C LEU A 141 -9.65 2.22 19.68
N ASN A 142 -10.87 2.56 19.26
CA ASN A 142 -11.36 3.93 19.24
C ASN A 142 -12.78 3.98 19.83
N THR A 143 -13.11 5.05 20.54
CA THR A 143 -14.46 5.32 21.05
C THR A 143 -15.36 5.95 19.99
N VAL A 144 -14.79 6.61 18.98
CA VAL A 144 -15.56 7.23 17.89
C VAL A 144 -15.87 6.19 16.83
N GLN A 145 -17.17 5.97 16.61
CA GLN A 145 -17.70 5.00 15.66
C GLN A 145 -18.43 5.68 14.50
N THR A 146 -18.59 4.93 13.43
CA THR A 146 -19.30 5.30 12.22
C THR A 146 -20.04 4.08 11.66
N GLN A 147 -20.80 4.29 10.59
CA GLN A 147 -21.44 3.25 9.83
C GLN A 147 -21.15 3.49 8.34
N PRO A 148 -20.08 2.86 7.80
CA PRO A 148 -19.76 3.00 6.40
C PRO A 148 -20.93 2.54 5.53
N THR A 149 -21.25 3.32 4.52
CA THR A 149 -22.29 3.02 3.54
C THR A 149 -21.77 2.06 2.48
N ALA A 150 -22.66 1.47 1.69
CA ALA A 150 -22.27 0.67 0.52
C ALA A 150 -21.39 1.49 -0.47
N GLY A 151 -21.61 2.80 -0.57
CA GLY A 151 -20.80 3.70 -1.39
C GLY A 151 -19.35 3.84 -0.91
N ASP A 152 -19.14 3.84 0.41
CA ASP A 152 -17.79 3.89 0.99
C ASP A 152 -16.98 2.63 0.66
N TYR A 153 -17.61 1.45 0.76
CA TYR A 153 -16.99 0.18 0.38
C TYR A 153 -16.71 0.10 -1.13
N ALA A 154 -17.65 0.55 -1.97
CA ALA A 154 -17.46 0.58 -3.42
C ALA A 154 -16.31 1.53 -3.81
N SER A 155 -16.24 2.71 -3.17
CA SER A 155 -15.14 3.66 -3.38
C SER A 155 -13.80 3.05 -2.96
N ALA A 156 -13.72 2.38 -1.82
CA ALA A 156 -12.50 1.71 -1.35
C ALA A 156 -12.07 0.57 -2.30
N LEU A 157 -13.01 -0.23 -2.79
CA LEU A 157 -12.72 -1.28 -3.76
C LEU A 157 -12.22 -0.71 -5.09
N ALA A 158 -12.84 0.37 -5.58
CA ALA A 158 -12.42 1.04 -6.80
C ALA A 158 -11.01 1.63 -6.65
N SER A 159 -10.72 2.30 -5.52
CA SER A 159 -9.39 2.82 -5.20
C SER A 159 -8.35 1.71 -5.12
N TYR A 160 -8.67 0.57 -4.51
CA TYR A 160 -7.80 -0.61 -4.52
C TYR A 160 -7.54 -1.16 -5.93
N ALA A 161 -8.59 -1.29 -6.75
CA ALA A 161 -8.46 -1.81 -8.11
C ALA A 161 -7.57 -0.90 -8.97
N VAL A 162 -7.71 0.43 -8.83
CA VAL A 162 -6.86 1.42 -9.51
C VAL A 162 -5.40 1.28 -9.03
N ASP A 163 -5.16 1.24 -7.72
CA ASP A 163 -3.82 1.06 -7.15
C ASP A 163 -3.16 -0.24 -7.64
N ALA A 164 -3.90 -1.35 -7.65
CA ALA A 164 -3.42 -2.65 -8.11
C ALA A 164 -3.12 -2.65 -9.62
N ALA A 165 -3.99 -2.06 -10.44
CA ALA A 165 -3.79 -1.96 -11.89
C ALA A 165 -2.58 -1.10 -12.23
N LEU A 166 -2.42 0.05 -11.56
CA LEU A 166 -1.25 0.92 -11.73
C LEU A 166 0.03 0.23 -11.27
N GLY A 167 0.01 -0.43 -10.11
CA GLY A 167 1.16 -1.19 -9.60
C GLY A 167 1.61 -2.28 -10.58
N TRP A 168 0.68 -3.06 -11.11
CA TRP A 168 0.97 -4.10 -12.08
C TRP A 168 1.46 -3.56 -13.43
N GLY A 169 0.82 -2.49 -13.93
CA GLY A 169 1.18 -1.85 -15.19
C GLY A 169 2.59 -1.24 -15.15
N ILE A 170 2.94 -0.59 -14.04
CA ILE A 170 4.28 -0.05 -13.79
C ILE A 170 5.29 -1.21 -13.68
N GLY A 171 4.98 -2.26 -12.91
CA GLY A 171 5.85 -3.43 -12.78
C GLY A 171 6.21 -4.03 -14.14
N LYS A 172 5.22 -4.22 -15.02
CA LYS A 172 5.46 -4.70 -16.39
C LYS A 172 6.22 -3.70 -17.28
N GLY A 173 5.98 -2.40 -17.11
CA GLY A 173 6.66 -1.35 -17.86
C GLY A 173 8.15 -1.28 -17.52
N ILE A 174 8.45 -1.39 -16.22
CA ILE A 174 9.80 -1.48 -15.67
C ILE A 174 10.47 -2.76 -16.15
N GLU A 175 9.86 -3.94 -15.98
CA GLU A 175 10.41 -5.22 -16.46
C GLU A 175 10.75 -5.18 -17.96
N ARG A 176 9.88 -4.60 -18.78
CA ARG A 176 10.11 -4.44 -20.23
C ARG A 176 11.23 -3.45 -20.55
N GLY A 177 11.30 -2.31 -19.87
CA GLY A 177 12.34 -1.31 -20.07
C GLY A 177 13.72 -1.78 -19.61
N LEU A 178 13.75 -2.52 -18.50
CA LEU A 178 14.97 -2.98 -17.84
C LEU A 178 15.53 -4.29 -18.40
N SER A 179 14.74 -5.10 -19.12
CA SER A 179 15.23 -6.28 -19.86
C SER A 179 16.32 -5.97 -20.93
N LYS A 180 16.60 -4.68 -21.18
CA LYS A 180 17.65 -4.19 -22.10
C LYS A 180 18.99 -3.90 -21.40
N PHE A 181 19.05 -3.93 -20.08
CA PHE A 181 20.21 -3.52 -19.26
C PHE A 181 20.93 -4.75 -18.66
N LYS A 182 22.26 -4.70 -18.51
CA LYS A 182 23.08 -5.86 -18.09
C LYS A 182 23.27 -5.86 -16.57
N VAL A 183 23.54 -7.02 -15.98
CA VAL A 183 23.62 -7.36 -14.54
C VAL A 183 24.37 -6.38 -13.59
N GLN A 184 25.16 -5.41 -14.08
CA GLN A 184 25.69 -4.30 -13.27
C GLN A 184 24.62 -3.26 -12.86
N ASP A 185 23.42 -3.32 -13.41
CA ASP A 185 22.33 -2.36 -13.23
C ASP A 185 21.40 -2.63 -12.03
N ALA A 186 21.66 -3.65 -11.20
CA ALA A 186 20.80 -4.03 -10.06
C ALA A 186 20.61 -2.93 -9.00
N VAL A 187 21.60 -2.03 -8.83
CA VAL A 187 21.49 -0.87 -7.92
C VAL A 187 20.64 0.24 -8.54
N VAL A 188 20.76 0.46 -9.85
CA VAL A 188 19.92 1.42 -10.60
C VAL A 188 18.48 0.92 -10.65
N GLU A 189 18.28 -0.38 -10.86
CA GLU A 189 17.00 -1.08 -10.74
C GLU A 189 16.40 -0.88 -9.34
N TRP A 190 17.20 -1.09 -8.28
CA TRP A 190 16.75 -0.89 -6.91
C TRP A 190 16.32 0.55 -6.62
N PHE A 191 17.15 1.55 -6.98
CA PHE A 191 16.80 2.96 -6.78
C PHE A 191 15.59 3.38 -7.62
N THR A 192 15.49 2.90 -8.86
CA THR A 192 14.39 3.24 -9.77
C THR A 192 13.08 2.65 -9.28
N ASP A 193 13.05 1.38 -8.85
CA ASP A 193 11.86 0.76 -8.25
C ASP A 193 11.42 1.47 -6.98
N VAL A 194 12.37 1.80 -6.09
CA VAL A 194 12.07 2.50 -4.83
C VAL A 194 11.52 3.88 -5.09
N ILE A 195 12.17 4.66 -5.94
CA ILE A 195 11.74 6.02 -6.28
C ILE A 195 10.39 5.98 -7.01
N ILE A 196 10.24 5.15 -8.03
CA ILE A 196 8.98 5.05 -8.77
C ILE A 196 7.86 4.60 -7.84
N LYS A 197 7.99 3.48 -7.10
CA LYS A 197 6.90 3.01 -6.23
C LYS A 197 6.54 4.06 -5.16
N HIS A 198 7.53 4.74 -4.56
CA HIS A 198 7.26 5.77 -3.56
C HIS A 198 6.66 7.05 -4.17
N VAL A 199 7.20 7.55 -5.27
CA VAL A 199 6.69 8.75 -5.94
C VAL A 199 5.30 8.49 -6.53
N TRP A 200 5.05 7.30 -7.08
CA TRP A 200 3.75 6.95 -7.67
C TRP A 200 2.68 6.62 -6.63
N ARG A 201 3.00 5.88 -5.54
CA ARG A 201 2.06 5.77 -4.39
C ARG A 201 1.67 7.14 -3.85
N ARG A 202 2.57 8.13 -3.96
CA ARG A 202 2.35 9.53 -3.57
C ARG A 202 1.73 10.41 -4.66
N THR A 203 1.63 9.96 -5.90
CA THR A 203 1.17 10.83 -7.01
C THR A 203 -0.29 11.28 -6.83
N PRO A 204 -1.24 10.43 -6.39
CA PRO A 204 -2.59 10.90 -6.07
C PRO A 204 -2.62 11.96 -4.96
N ASP A 205 -1.67 11.92 -4.02
CA ASP A 205 -1.64 12.79 -2.85
C ASP A 205 -0.82 14.08 -3.06
N VAL A 206 0.25 14.04 -3.85
CA VAL A 206 1.11 15.20 -4.16
C VAL A 206 0.48 16.08 -5.22
N VAL A 207 -0.30 15.49 -6.12
CA VAL A 207 -0.85 16.21 -7.27
C VAL A 207 -2.34 16.54 -7.08
N GLY A 208 -2.93 16.10 -5.95
CA GLY A 208 -4.31 16.39 -5.54
C GLY A 208 -5.38 15.76 -6.45
N GLU A 209 -6.66 15.94 -6.11
CA GLU A 209 -7.84 15.57 -6.95
C GLU A 209 -7.85 16.23 -8.35
N ARG A 210 -6.82 17.00 -8.71
CA ARG A 210 -6.67 17.68 -9.99
C ARG A 210 -5.39 17.27 -10.68
N VAL A 211 -5.38 16.05 -11.21
CA VAL A 211 -4.50 15.71 -12.34
C VAL A 211 -5.39 15.25 -13.46
N ASP A 212 -5.51 16.09 -14.48
CA ASP A 212 -5.63 15.57 -15.83
C ASP A 212 -4.41 14.67 -16.03
N LEU A 213 -4.61 13.35 -15.80
CA LEU A 213 -3.65 12.33 -16.19
C LEU A 213 -3.13 12.73 -17.57
N PRO A 214 -1.81 12.77 -17.79
CA PRO A 214 -1.28 13.04 -19.12
C PRO A 214 -2.09 12.23 -20.11
N SER A 215 -2.67 12.85 -21.15
CA SER A 215 -3.73 12.23 -21.96
C SER A 215 -3.38 10.80 -22.41
N TRP A 216 -2.09 10.54 -22.65
CA TRP A 216 -1.57 9.22 -22.98
C TRP A 216 -1.79 8.11 -21.92
N VAL A 217 -1.91 8.45 -20.63
CA VAL A 217 -2.25 7.52 -19.53
C VAL A 217 -3.76 7.28 -19.50
N GLY A 218 -4.57 8.34 -19.58
CA GLY A 218 -6.03 8.24 -19.66
C GLY A 218 -6.46 7.42 -20.88
N ASP A 219 -5.87 7.70 -22.05
CA ASP A 219 -6.10 6.99 -23.30
C ASP A 219 -5.71 5.50 -23.19
N LYS A 220 -4.65 5.16 -22.45
CA LYS A 220 -4.24 3.76 -22.24
C LYS A 220 -5.17 3.01 -21.31
N VAL A 221 -5.65 3.66 -20.25
CA VAL A 221 -6.63 3.08 -19.33
C VAL A 221 -7.97 2.88 -20.04
N GLN A 222 -8.41 3.87 -20.82
CA GLN A 222 -9.64 3.80 -21.60
C GLN A 222 -9.57 2.70 -22.67
N LYS A 223 -8.48 2.61 -23.45
CA LYS A 223 -8.26 1.52 -24.41
C LYS A 223 -8.29 0.14 -23.77
N TRP A 224 -7.76 0.01 -22.56
CA TRP A 224 -7.79 -1.25 -21.82
C TRP A 224 -9.21 -1.61 -21.34
N ILE A 225 -9.99 -0.63 -20.87
CA ILE A 225 -11.41 -0.79 -20.53
C ILE A 225 -12.22 -1.21 -21.77
N ASP A 226 -11.90 -0.62 -22.92
CA ASP A 226 -12.56 -0.89 -24.21
C ASP A 226 -12.09 -2.21 -24.85
N GLY A 227 -11.17 -2.94 -24.20
CA GLY A 227 -10.69 -4.25 -24.66
C GLY A 227 -9.72 -4.19 -25.84
N GLU A 228 -9.19 -3.01 -26.16
CA GLU A 228 -8.17 -2.83 -27.18
C GLU A 228 -6.79 -3.24 -26.64
N LYS A 229 -6.07 -4.08 -27.39
CA LYS A 229 -4.73 -4.59 -27.03
C LYS A 229 -3.61 -3.63 -27.37
#